data_AF-A0AAV7IK30-F1
#
_entry.id   AF-A0AAV7IK30-F1
#
_cell.length_a   1.000
_cell.length_b   1.000
_cell.length_c   1.000
_cell.angle_alpha   90.00
_cell.angle_beta   90.00
_cell.angle_gamma   90.00
#
_symmetry.space_group_name_H-M   'P 1'
#
loop_
_entity.id
_entity.type
_entity.pdbx_description
1 polymer ?
#
loop_
_entity_poly.entity_id
_entity_poly.type
_entity_poly.pdbx_seq_one_letter_code
_entity_poly.pdbx_strand_id
1 'polypeptide(L)'
;MVICFSAKKLPPDVNANGVFACNELDLKEVQVYGFDYDYTLACYKPSMDYLLYNLGRDMLIKKHKYPEKIAQLEYKDDFAVRGLHYDIEKGLLLKLDSFLQIQLGTVYRGLHPVPDDEVLRIYKNRIIPIAYVESQHKHSQDGPNRQKMVQLADLFSVPEMGLLCNVTEYFLQNQIDYHPEILFRDVKNSVQSCHPIMHQLVANNVSDYLEPNKDLTKFFVRLKAANKKMFLVTNSPFHFVNKGMKFLVGDDWKYYFDVVIVQARKPRFFTDESRPLRVYDEIQQTQLWDRVTKLEKGTIYLEGTVKQLQDMTGWRGHQVLYFGDHPYSDLADVTLEHGWRTGAIIQELTVKVSINV
;
A
#
# COMPACT_ATOMS: atom_id res chain seq x y z
N MET A 1 5.02 -24.99 1.16
CA MET A 1 4.96 -25.13 -0.31
C MET A 1 4.47 -23.80 -0.84
N VAL A 2 5.42 -23.03 -1.39
CA VAL A 2 5.36 -21.57 -1.53
C VAL A 2 4.56 -21.17 -2.78
N ILE A 3 3.70 -20.15 -2.71
CA ILE A 3 3.18 -19.46 -3.92
C ILE A 3 4.30 -18.66 -4.61
N CYS A 4 5.46 -18.55 -3.95
CA CYS A 4 6.68 -18.02 -4.52
C CYS A 4 7.26 -19.05 -5.50
N PHE A 5 7.00 -18.81 -6.79
CA PHE A 5 7.83 -19.29 -7.89
C PHE A 5 9.31 -19.14 -7.49
N SER A 6 10.10 -20.22 -7.56
CA SER A 6 11.57 -20.13 -7.37
C SER A 6 12.07 -18.99 -8.23
N ALA A 7 12.48 -17.88 -7.60
CA ALA A 7 12.76 -16.64 -8.31
C ALA A 7 13.67 -16.94 -9.49
N LYS A 8 13.29 -16.53 -10.71
CA LYS A 8 14.22 -16.58 -11.84
C LYS A 8 15.48 -15.87 -11.37
N LYS A 9 16.64 -16.53 -11.45
CA LYS A 9 17.94 -15.90 -11.13
C LYS A 9 18.00 -14.58 -11.87
N LEU A 10 18.27 -13.50 -11.14
CA LEU A 10 18.51 -12.22 -11.77
C LEU A 10 19.77 -12.32 -12.64
N PRO A 11 19.89 -11.48 -13.68
CA PRO A 11 21.14 -11.34 -14.40
C PRO A 11 22.32 -11.12 -13.43
N PRO A 12 23.51 -11.70 -13.69
CA PRO A 12 24.65 -11.65 -12.77
C PRO A 12 25.22 -10.24 -12.55
N ASP A 13 24.77 -9.25 -13.31
CA ASP A 13 25.21 -7.86 -13.34
C ASP A 13 24.21 -6.87 -12.71
N VAL A 14 23.17 -7.35 -12.03
CA VAL A 14 22.20 -6.46 -11.38
C VAL A 14 22.83 -5.74 -10.19
N ASN A 15 23.00 -4.42 -10.33
CA ASN A 15 23.47 -3.57 -9.23
C ASN A 15 22.39 -3.49 -8.14
N ALA A 16 22.70 -3.99 -6.94
CA ALA A 16 21.81 -3.95 -5.77
C ALA A 16 21.42 -2.54 -5.32
N ASN A 17 22.22 -1.53 -5.66
CA ASN A 17 21.95 -0.11 -5.40
C ASN A 17 21.52 0.64 -6.67
N GLY A 18 21.16 -0.09 -7.74
CA GLY A 18 20.74 0.46 -9.01
C GLY A 18 19.35 1.09 -8.95
N VAL A 19 19.15 2.13 -9.74
CA VAL A 19 17.82 2.67 -10.05
C VAL A 19 17.43 2.15 -11.44
N PHE A 20 16.34 1.38 -11.51
CA PHE A 20 15.86 0.80 -12.77
C PHE A 20 14.94 1.79 -13.48
N ALA A 21 15.35 2.26 -14.66
CA ALA A 21 14.58 3.20 -15.45
C ALA A 21 13.66 2.45 -16.42
N CYS A 22 12.34 2.69 -16.30
CA CYS A 22 11.36 2.24 -17.30
C CYS A 22 11.22 3.25 -18.45
N ASN A 23 11.49 4.53 -18.19
CA ASN A 23 11.39 5.64 -19.12
C ASN A 23 12.60 6.58 -18.92
N GLU A 24 12.91 7.39 -19.94
CA GLU A 24 13.92 8.44 -19.83
C GLU A 24 13.49 9.54 -18.85
N LEU A 25 14.44 9.99 -18.01
CA LEU A 25 14.21 10.99 -16.96
C LEU A 25 15.48 11.85 -16.79
N ASP A 26 15.43 13.11 -17.19
CA ASP A 26 16.46 14.09 -16.80
C ASP A 26 16.13 14.68 -15.42
N LEU A 27 16.95 14.36 -14.41
CA LEU A 27 16.81 14.86 -13.05
C LEU A 27 17.10 16.37 -12.93
N LYS A 28 17.73 17.00 -13.92
CA LYS A 28 17.91 18.46 -13.94
C LYS A 28 16.59 19.20 -14.12
N GLU A 29 15.68 18.63 -14.90
CA GLU A 29 14.35 19.19 -15.18
C GLU A 29 13.41 19.08 -13.98
N VAL A 30 13.60 18.06 -13.13
CA VAL A 30 12.81 17.87 -11.91
C VAL A 30 13.12 18.98 -10.91
N GLN A 31 12.16 19.84 -10.60
CA GLN A 31 12.29 20.90 -9.59
C GLN A 31 11.67 20.55 -8.24
N VAL A 32 10.73 19.59 -8.24
CA VAL A 32 9.91 19.25 -7.09
C VAL A 32 9.90 17.74 -6.88
N TYR A 33 10.19 17.32 -5.64
CA TYR A 33 10.21 15.92 -5.23
C TYR A 33 9.07 15.68 -4.24
N GLY A 34 8.12 14.85 -4.62
CA GLY A 34 7.01 14.43 -3.77
C GLY A 34 7.22 13.02 -3.24
N PHE A 35 6.76 12.76 -2.02
CA PHE A 35 6.89 11.45 -1.39
C PHE A 35 5.58 11.02 -0.76
N ASP A 36 5.23 9.74 -0.87
CA ASP A 36 4.45 9.07 0.16
C ASP A 36 5.31 8.78 1.41
N TYR A 37 4.65 8.47 2.51
CA TYR A 37 5.29 8.10 3.76
C TYR A 37 5.46 6.59 3.90
N ASP A 38 4.36 5.84 4.01
CA ASP A 38 4.36 4.40 4.30
C ASP A 38 4.99 3.60 3.16
N TYR A 39 5.88 2.67 3.49
CA TYR A 39 6.67 1.86 2.54
C TYR A 39 7.51 2.63 1.50
N THR A 40 7.48 3.96 1.52
CA THR A 40 8.25 4.86 0.66
C THR A 40 9.39 5.53 1.42
N LEU A 41 9.07 6.41 2.38
CA LEU A 41 10.06 6.99 3.29
C LEU A 41 10.28 6.10 4.51
N ALA A 42 9.18 5.57 5.05
CA ALA A 42 9.17 4.67 6.19
C ALA A 42 9.12 3.22 5.70
N CYS A 43 10.27 2.56 5.67
CA CYS A 43 10.35 1.13 5.40
C CYS A 43 10.05 0.35 6.67
N TYR A 44 9.11 -0.60 6.60
CA TYR A 44 8.70 -1.39 7.76
C TYR A 44 9.51 -2.68 7.88
N LYS A 45 9.73 -3.11 9.12
CA LYS A 45 10.29 -4.41 9.49
C LYS A 45 9.25 -5.52 9.34
N PRO A 46 9.68 -6.80 9.22
CA PRO A 46 8.74 -7.93 9.19
C PRO A 46 7.77 -7.99 10.37
N SER A 47 8.16 -7.44 11.53
CA SER A 47 7.30 -7.31 12.72
C SER A 47 5.97 -6.59 12.45
N MET A 48 5.91 -5.70 11.46
CA MET A 48 4.68 -5.03 11.05
C MET A 48 3.64 -6.03 10.51
N ASP A 49 4.08 -7.00 9.71
CA ASP A 49 3.18 -7.99 9.12
C ASP A 49 2.55 -8.88 10.20
N TYR A 50 3.37 -9.34 11.16
CA TYR A 50 2.89 -10.10 12.31
C TYR A 50 1.90 -9.29 13.15
N LEU A 51 2.17 -8.00 13.36
CA LEU A 51 1.27 -7.12 14.12
C LEU A 51 -0.10 -7.02 13.43
N LEU A 52 -0.13 -6.71 12.14
CA LEU A 52 -1.37 -6.56 11.37
C LEU A 52 -2.17 -7.86 11.31
N TYR A 53 -1.50 -8.99 11.06
CA TYR A 53 -2.12 -10.30 11.07
C TYR A 53 -2.78 -10.59 12.43
N ASN A 54 -2.03 -10.40 13.52
CA ASN A 54 -2.52 -10.69 14.88
C ASN A 54 -3.68 -9.76 15.27
N LEU A 55 -3.58 -8.47 14.97
CA LEU A 55 -4.67 -7.51 15.23
C LEU A 55 -5.94 -7.90 14.45
N GLY A 56 -5.81 -8.23 13.16
CA GLY A 56 -6.93 -8.66 12.33
C GLY A 56 -7.59 -9.93 12.86
N ARG A 57 -6.79 -10.95 13.20
CA ARG A 57 -7.26 -12.21 13.80
C ARG A 57 -8.00 -11.98 15.11
N ASP A 58 -7.44 -11.17 15.99
CA ASP A 58 -8.04 -10.88 17.30
C ASP A 58 -9.36 -10.10 17.16
N MET A 59 -9.50 -9.25 16.13
CA MET A 59 -10.77 -8.59 15.80
C MET A 59 -11.83 -9.55 15.27
N LEU A 60 -11.47 -10.54 14.47
CA LEU A 60 -12.41 -11.58 14.05
C LEU A 60 -13.01 -12.30 15.27
N ILE A 61 -12.19 -12.65 16.26
CA ILE A 61 -12.65 -13.29 17.50
C ILE A 61 -13.51 -12.33 18.31
N LYS A 62 -12.99 -11.14 18.63
CA LYS A 62 -13.64 -10.23 19.58
C LYS A 62 -14.93 -9.62 19.04
N LYS A 63 -14.92 -9.16 17.78
CA LYS A 63 -16.02 -8.42 17.15
C LYS A 63 -16.95 -9.33 16.35
N HIS A 64 -16.40 -10.19 15.52
CA HIS A 64 -17.18 -11.06 14.63
C HIS A 64 -17.49 -12.44 15.23
N LYS A 65 -17.01 -12.73 16.45
CA LYS A 65 -17.29 -13.96 17.21
C LYS A 65 -16.87 -15.24 16.48
N TYR A 66 -15.77 -15.16 15.72
CA TYR A 66 -15.15 -16.34 15.12
C TYR A 66 -14.65 -17.30 16.22
N PRO A 67 -14.51 -18.61 15.92
CA PRO A 67 -14.09 -19.61 16.91
C PRO A 67 -12.80 -19.23 17.64
N GLU A 68 -12.79 -19.27 18.98
CA GLU A 68 -11.63 -18.83 19.77
C GLU A 68 -10.33 -19.57 19.43
N LYS A 69 -10.44 -20.82 18.96
CA LYS A 69 -9.28 -21.62 18.53
C LYS A 69 -8.48 -20.96 17.40
N ILE A 70 -9.06 -20.06 16.61
CA ILE A 70 -8.28 -19.35 15.57
C ILE A 70 -7.18 -18.47 16.18
N ALA A 71 -7.21 -18.17 17.49
CA ALA A 71 -6.12 -17.49 18.20
C ALA A 71 -4.78 -18.24 18.12
N GLN A 72 -4.80 -19.55 17.83
CA GLN A 72 -3.61 -20.39 17.67
C GLN A 72 -3.02 -20.33 16.25
N LEU A 73 -3.70 -19.68 15.30
CA LEU A 73 -3.19 -19.53 13.93
C LEU A 73 -2.03 -18.54 13.92
N GLU A 74 -0.94 -18.95 13.29
CA GLU A 74 0.28 -18.16 13.13
C GLU A 74 0.41 -17.60 11.71
N TYR A 75 0.99 -16.40 11.60
CA TYR A 75 1.30 -15.79 10.31
C TYR A 75 2.40 -16.57 9.59
N LYS A 76 2.20 -16.82 8.30
CA LYS A 76 3.16 -17.48 7.41
C LYS A 76 3.69 -16.46 6.40
N ASP A 77 4.84 -15.88 6.70
CA ASP A 77 5.49 -14.82 5.92
C ASP A 77 5.96 -15.28 4.53
N ASP A 78 6.15 -16.58 4.33
CA ASP A 78 6.53 -17.18 3.05
C ASP A 78 5.34 -17.57 2.16
N PHE A 79 4.10 -17.48 2.65
CA PHE A 79 2.96 -18.04 1.93
C PHE A 79 2.45 -17.15 0.78
N ALA A 80 2.20 -15.87 1.07
CA ALA A 80 1.62 -14.91 0.14
C ALA A 80 2.65 -13.87 -0.31
N VAL A 81 2.45 -13.30 -1.50
CA VAL A 81 3.27 -12.21 -2.02
C VAL A 81 2.38 -11.10 -2.55
N ARG A 82 2.90 -9.87 -2.60
CA ARG A 82 2.19 -8.71 -3.15
C ARG A 82 1.79 -8.93 -4.62
N GLY A 83 0.60 -8.45 -4.97
CA GLY A 83 0.07 -8.47 -6.34
C GLY A 83 -0.74 -9.72 -6.70
N LEU A 84 -0.96 -10.63 -5.75
CA LEU A 84 -1.91 -11.73 -5.91
C LEU A 84 -3.35 -11.21 -5.99
N HIS A 85 -4.21 -12.03 -6.57
CA HIS A 85 -5.63 -11.76 -6.70
C HIS A 85 -6.40 -12.71 -5.78
N TYR A 86 -7.48 -12.21 -5.19
CA TYR A 86 -8.43 -13.03 -4.45
C TYR A 86 -9.80 -12.98 -5.13
N ASP A 87 -10.30 -14.13 -5.55
CA ASP A 87 -11.66 -14.31 -6.07
C ASP A 87 -12.63 -14.45 -4.89
N ILE A 88 -13.36 -13.38 -4.60
CA ILE A 88 -14.24 -13.24 -3.44
C ILE A 88 -15.40 -14.22 -3.53
N GLU A 89 -15.95 -14.41 -4.73
CA GLU A 89 -17.09 -15.32 -4.96
C GLU A 89 -16.66 -16.78 -4.75
N LYS A 90 -15.43 -17.12 -5.14
CA LYS A 90 -14.94 -18.51 -5.14
C LYS A 90 -14.09 -18.89 -3.93
N GLY A 91 -13.63 -17.90 -3.16
CA GLY A 91 -12.73 -18.12 -2.03
C GLY A 91 -11.36 -18.64 -2.44
N LEU A 92 -10.82 -18.12 -3.54
CA LEU A 92 -9.56 -18.59 -4.13
C LEU A 92 -8.53 -17.46 -4.20
N LEU A 93 -7.32 -17.72 -3.73
CA LEU A 93 -6.14 -16.88 -3.95
C LEU A 93 -5.42 -17.39 -5.21
N LEU A 94 -5.04 -16.50 -6.12
CA LEU A 94 -4.42 -16.88 -7.39
C LEU A 94 -3.50 -15.78 -7.93
N LYS A 95 -2.56 -16.18 -8.78
CA LYS A 95 -1.76 -15.25 -9.58
C LYS A 95 -2.33 -15.11 -10.99
N LEU A 96 -2.48 -13.87 -11.41
CA LEU A 96 -2.75 -13.50 -12.81
C LEU A 96 -1.48 -12.89 -13.42
N ASP A 97 -1.31 -13.05 -14.73
CA ASP A 97 -0.32 -12.28 -15.50
C ASP A 97 -0.91 -10.97 -16.05
N SER A 98 -0.11 -10.22 -16.81
CA SER A 98 -0.50 -8.96 -17.44
C SER A 98 -1.63 -9.09 -18.47
N PHE A 99 -1.94 -10.31 -18.93
CA PHE A 99 -3.03 -10.60 -19.87
C PHE A 99 -4.23 -11.25 -19.16
N LEU A 100 -4.28 -11.17 -17.83
CA LEU A 100 -5.32 -11.76 -16.99
C LEU A 100 -5.42 -13.28 -17.13
N GLN A 101 -4.32 -13.95 -17.47
CA GLN A 101 -4.25 -15.41 -17.48
C GLN A 101 -3.90 -15.94 -16.10
N ILE A 102 -4.69 -16.90 -15.63
CA ILE A 102 -4.43 -17.68 -14.43
C ILE A 102 -3.12 -18.44 -14.62
N GLN A 103 -2.17 -18.18 -13.73
CA GLN A 103 -0.95 -18.96 -13.64
C GLN A 103 -1.28 -20.26 -12.93
N LEU A 104 -1.46 -21.34 -13.70
CA LEU A 104 -1.74 -22.67 -13.15
C LEU A 104 -0.67 -23.12 -12.13
N GLY A 105 -1.08 -23.94 -11.16
CA GLY A 105 -0.27 -24.27 -9.98
C GLY A 105 -0.13 -23.15 -8.93
N THR A 106 -0.71 -21.96 -9.15
CA THR A 106 -0.69 -20.84 -8.17
C THR A 106 -2.06 -20.56 -7.54
N VAL A 107 -3.06 -21.41 -7.79
CA VAL A 107 -4.42 -21.25 -7.26
C VAL A 107 -4.56 -22.01 -5.94
N TYR A 108 -5.01 -21.33 -4.89
CA TYR A 108 -5.09 -21.86 -3.54
C TYR A 108 -6.48 -21.65 -2.94
N ARG A 109 -6.97 -22.66 -2.24
CA ARG A 109 -8.15 -22.60 -1.36
C ARG A 109 -7.64 -22.81 0.06
N GLY A 110 -7.72 -21.77 0.89
CA GLY A 110 -7.02 -21.77 2.17
C GLY A 110 -5.51 -21.88 1.94
N LEU A 111 -4.87 -22.89 2.52
CA LEU A 111 -3.43 -23.14 2.35
C LEU A 111 -3.13 -24.29 1.39
N HIS A 112 -4.17 -24.87 0.79
CA HIS A 112 -4.04 -25.99 -0.13
C HIS A 112 -4.09 -25.55 -1.60
N PRO A 113 -3.18 -26.06 -2.45
CA PRO A 113 -3.25 -25.82 -3.88
C PRO A 113 -4.49 -26.50 -4.47
N VAL A 114 -5.14 -25.81 -5.40
CA VAL A 114 -6.26 -26.34 -6.17
C VAL A 114 -5.72 -27.02 -7.43
N PRO A 115 -6.07 -28.29 -7.70
CA PRO A 115 -5.65 -28.98 -8.92
C PRO A 115 -6.04 -28.22 -10.20
N ASP A 116 -5.16 -28.21 -11.19
CA ASP A 116 -5.38 -27.44 -12.42
C ASP A 116 -6.65 -27.85 -13.19
N ASP A 117 -7.03 -29.13 -13.15
CA ASP A 117 -8.28 -29.62 -13.74
C ASP A 117 -9.50 -29.03 -13.03
N GLU A 118 -9.44 -28.89 -11.71
CA GLU A 118 -10.47 -28.21 -10.93
C GLU A 118 -10.51 -26.71 -11.24
N VAL A 119 -9.36 -26.04 -11.31
CA VAL A 119 -9.27 -24.62 -11.71
C VAL A 119 -9.93 -24.40 -13.08
N LEU A 120 -9.61 -25.25 -14.05
CA LEU A 120 -10.17 -25.17 -15.40
C LEU A 120 -11.67 -25.48 -15.43
N ARG A 121 -12.18 -26.37 -14.57
CA ARG A 121 -13.64 -26.57 -14.40
C ARG A 121 -14.31 -25.33 -13.80
N ILE A 122 -13.69 -24.73 -12.79
CA ILE A 122 -14.21 -23.57 -12.07
C ILE A 122 -14.29 -22.33 -12.97
N TYR A 123 -13.20 -22.01 -13.66
CA TYR A 123 -13.09 -20.79 -14.47
C TYR A 123 -13.53 -20.99 -15.93
N LYS A 124 -13.65 -22.24 -16.39
CA LYS A 124 -13.97 -22.63 -17.79
C LYS A 124 -12.97 -22.16 -18.85
N ASN A 125 -12.02 -21.32 -18.47
CA ASN A 125 -10.95 -20.78 -19.29
C ASN A 125 -9.77 -20.36 -18.39
N ARG A 126 -8.58 -20.19 -18.98
CA ARG A 126 -7.41 -19.63 -18.29
C ARG A 126 -7.44 -18.10 -18.24
N ILE A 127 -8.05 -17.44 -19.22
CA ILE A 127 -8.17 -15.99 -19.26
C ILE A 127 -9.42 -15.58 -18.48
N ILE A 128 -9.25 -14.69 -17.50
CA ILE A 128 -10.36 -14.06 -16.78
C ILE A 128 -10.72 -12.74 -17.46
N PRO A 129 -12.01 -12.48 -17.79
CA PRO A 129 -12.42 -11.22 -18.41
C PRO A 129 -12.09 -10.01 -17.53
N ILE A 130 -11.64 -8.90 -18.13
CA ILE A 130 -11.30 -7.66 -17.42
C ILE A 130 -12.47 -7.15 -16.56
N ALA A 131 -13.71 -7.26 -17.04
CA ALA A 131 -14.90 -6.87 -16.28
C ALA A 131 -15.09 -7.68 -14.98
N TYR A 132 -14.57 -8.92 -14.92
CA TYR A 132 -14.59 -9.74 -13.71
C TYR A 132 -13.48 -9.33 -12.73
N VAL A 133 -12.31 -8.93 -13.24
CA VAL A 133 -11.15 -8.55 -12.43
C VAL A 133 -11.28 -7.12 -11.88
N GLU A 134 -11.61 -6.15 -12.74
CA GLU A 134 -11.54 -4.72 -12.44
C GLU A 134 -12.90 -4.09 -12.09
N SER A 135 -13.98 -4.88 -12.10
CA SER A 135 -15.35 -4.52 -11.69
C SER A 135 -15.69 -3.02 -11.89
N GLN A 136 -16.05 -2.64 -13.13
CA GLN A 136 -16.17 -1.25 -13.63
C GLN A 136 -16.23 -0.14 -12.57
N HIS A 137 -15.08 0.44 -12.28
CA HIS A 137 -14.96 1.59 -11.38
C HIS A 137 -15.31 2.95 -12.02
N LYS A 138 -15.70 3.01 -13.30
CA LYS A 138 -15.71 4.30 -14.00
C LYS A 138 -17.07 4.91 -14.38
N HIS A 139 -18.19 4.21 -14.60
CA HIS A 139 -19.41 4.91 -15.09
C HIS A 139 -20.81 4.40 -14.72
N SER A 140 -21.02 3.36 -13.91
CA SER A 140 -22.39 2.94 -13.55
C SER A 140 -22.88 3.58 -12.25
N GLN A 141 -23.65 4.66 -12.35
CA GLN A 141 -24.46 5.17 -11.23
C GLN A 141 -25.67 4.27 -10.90
N ASP A 142 -25.91 3.21 -11.68
CA ASP A 142 -27.07 2.34 -11.52
C ASP A 142 -26.65 0.91 -11.11
N GLY A 143 -26.65 0.64 -9.80
CA GLY A 143 -26.62 -0.69 -9.20
C GLY A 143 -25.40 -1.00 -8.30
N PRO A 144 -25.53 -1.87 -7.29
CA PRO A 144 -24.39 -2.30 -6.48
C PRO A 144 -23.50 -3.20 -7.34
N ASN A 145 -22.50 -2.62 -7.99
CA ASN A 145 -21.50 -3.36 -8.74
C ASN A 145 -20.70 -4.21 -7.74
N ARG A 146 -21.06 -5.49 -7.58
CA ARG A 146 -20.48 -6.40 -6.58
C ARG A 146 -19.10 -6.80 -7.05
N GLN A 147 -18.07 -6.19 -6.47
CA GLN A 147 -16.68 -6.55 -6.72
C GLN A 147 -16.48 -8.06 -6.51
N LYS A 148 -16.08 -8.77 -7.57
CA LYS A 148 -15.90 -10.23 -7.55
C LYS A 148 -14.47 -10.66 -7.27
N MET A 149 -13.52 -9.83 -7.67
CA MET A 149 -12.10 -10.07 -7.49
C MET A 149 -11.43 -8.81 -6.95
N VAL A 150 -10.42 -9.00 -6.13
CA VAL A 150 -9.57 -7.92 -5.63
C VAL A 150 -8.12 -8.26 -5.91
N GLN A 151 -7.39 -7.29 -6.45
CA GLN A 151 -5.94 -7.34 -6.48
C GLN A 151 -5.40 -6.75 -5.18
N LEU A 152 -4.53 -7.47 -4.51
CA LEU A 152 -3.97 -7.10 -3.21
C LEU A 152 -2.57 -6.55 -3.47
N ALA A 153 -2.55 -5.27 -3.86
CA ALA A 153 -1.41 -4.58 -4.48
C ALA A 153 -0.58 -3.72 -3.53
N ASP A 154 -1.04 -3.50 -2.29
CA ASP A 154 -0.26 -2.86 -1.24
C ASP A 154 0.50 -3.90 -0.39
N LEU A 155 1.52 -3.47 0.36
CA LEU A 155 2.21 -4.37 1.29
C LEU A 155 1.38 -4.68 2.54
N PHE A 156 0.48 -3.76 2.94
CA PHE A 156 -0.42 -3.94 4.08
C PHE A 156 -1.44 -5.08 3.91
N SER A 157 -1.72 -5.51 2.68
CA SER A 157 -2.65 -6.59 2.36
C SER A 157 -2.00 -7.98 2.40
N VAL A 158 -0.69 -8.11 2.46
CA VAL A 158 -0.03 -9.43 2.55
C VAL A 158 -0.42 -10.15 3.85
N PRO A 159 -0.39 -9.50 5.03
CA PRO A 159 -0.96 -10.06 6.25
C PRO A 159 -2.46 -10.39 6.15
N GLU A 160 -3.24 -9.56 5.45
CA GLU A 160 -4.67 -9.79 5.22
C GLU A 160 -4.91 -11.07 4.39
N MET A 161 -4.12 -11.28 3.32
CA MET A 161 -4.12 -12.50 2.51
C MET A 161 -3.81 -13.73 3.36
N GLY A 162 -2.75 -13.65 4.16
CA GLY A 162 -2.35 -14.73 5.06
C GLY A 162 -3.47 -15.08 6.04
N LEU A 163 -4.11 -14.07 6.63
CA LEU A 163 -5.22 -14.26 7.57
C LEU A 163 -6.44 -14.91 6.89
N LEU A 164 -6.83 -14.41 5.72
CA LEU A 164 -7.93 -14.94 4.93
C LEU A 164 -7.74 -16.43 4.59
N CYS A 165 -6.53 -16.79 4.18
CA CYS A 165 -6.19 -18.16 3.82
C CYS A 165 -6.08 -19.07 5.05
N ASN A 166 -5.49 -18.60 6.16
CA ASN A 166 -5.40 -19.36 7.40
C ASN A 166 -6.78 -19.62 8.03
N VAL A 167 -7.68 -18.65 8.01
CA VAL A 167 -9.06 -18.84 8.53
C VAL A 167 -9.86 -19.76 7.62
N THR A 168 -9.70 -19.62 6.29
CA THR A 168 -10.29 -20.56 5.32
C THR A 168 -9.80 -21.99 5.60
N GLU A 169 -8.49 -22.18 5.77
CA GLU A 169 -7.90 -23.47 6.09
C GLU A 169 -8.48 -24.06 7.38
N TYR A 170 -8.60 -23.25 8.43
CA TYR A 170 -9.21 -23.66 9.68
C TYR A 170 -10.66 -24.15 9.48
N PHE A 171 -11.46 -23.45 8.69
CA PHE A 171 -12.83 -23.89 8.39
C PHE A 171 -12.87 -25.21 7.63
N LEU A 172 -11.99 -25.39 6.63
CA LEU A 172 -11.91 -26.63 5.87
C LEU A 172 -11.51 -27.83 6.76
N GLN A 173 -10.48 -27.68 7.58
CA GLN A 173 -9.99 -28.74 8.47
C GLN A 173 -11.02 -29.15 9.53
N ASN A 174 -11.85 -28.21 9.99
CA ASN A 174 -12.86 -28.44 11.01
C ASN A 174 -14.27 -28.67 10.43
N GLN A 175 -14.40 -28.79 9.11
CA GLN A 175 -15.68 -29.00 8.42
C GLN A 175 -16.74 -27.93 8.79
N ILE A 176 -16.30 -26.69 8.96
CA ILE A 176 -17.18 -25.55 9.24
C ILE A 176 -17.64 -24.99 7.89
N ASP A 177 -18.95 -25.01 7.64
CA ASP A 177 -19.52 -24.36 6.47
C ASP A 177 -19.41 -22.83 6.59
N TYR A 178 -19.07 -22.16 5.48
CA TYR A 178 -18.87 -20.72 5.46
C TYR A 178 -19.11 -20.14 4.06
N HIS A 179 -19.50 -18.86 4.02
CA HIS A 179 -19.63 -18.13 2.76
C HIS A 179 -18.34 -17.32 2.49
N PRO A 180 -17.61 -17.56 1.37
CA PRO A 180 -16.33 -16.92 1.09
C PRO A 180 -16.36 -15.39 1.13
N GLU A 181 -17.42 -14.78 0.60
CA GLU A 181 -17.57 -13.34 0.62
C GLU A 181 -17.81 -12.74 2.02
N ILE A 182 -18.50 -13.46 2.91
CA ILE A 182 -18.69 -12.99 4.29
C ILE A 182 -17.34 -13.00 4.99
N LEU A 183 -16.59 -14.10 4.86
CA LEU A 183 -15.24 -14.23 5.40
C LEU A 183 -14.33 -13.10 4.89
N PHE A 184 -14.32 -12.86 3.57
CA PHE A 184 -13.54 -11.77 2.97
C PHE A 184 -13.89 -10.41 3.57
N ARG A 185 -15.19 -10.09 3.67
CA ARG A 185 -15.66 -8.82 4.23
C ARG A 185 -15.30 -8.67 5.70
N ASP A 186 -15.45 -9.73 6.50
CA ASP A 186 -15.11 -9.71 7.92
C ASP A 186 -13.60 -9.52 8.15
N VAL A 187 -12.76 -10.23 7.39
CA VAL A 187 -11.30 -10.09 7.43
C VAL A 187 -10.89 -8.67 7.04
N LYS A 188 -11.38 -8.17 5.89
CA LYS A 188 -11.09 -6.83 5.41
C LYS A 188 -11.52 -5.76 6.41
N ASN A 189 -12.73 -5.85 6.94
CA ASN A 189 -13.24 -4.92 7.96
C ASN A 189 -12.41 -4.99 9.25
N SER A 190 -11.99 -6.18 9.65
CA SER A 190 -11.18 -6.39 10.86
C SER A 190 -9.82 -5.70 10.69
N VAL A 191 -9.08 -6.00 9.63
CA VAL A 191 -7.77 -5.38 9.34
C VAL A 191 -7.89 -3.87 9.19
N GLN A 192 -8.89 -3.37 8.46
CA GLN A 192 -9.13 -1.92 8.33
C GLN A 192 -9.41 -1.26 9.68
N SER A 193 -10.25 -1.86 10.52
CA SER A 193 -10.58 -1.30 11.83
C SER A 193 -9.40 -1.29 12.82
N CYS A 194 -8.38 -2.11 12.57
CA CYS A 194 -7.16 -2.16 13.38
C CYS A 194 -6.16 -1.06 13.06
N HIS A 195 -6.29 -0.35 11.92
CA HIS A 195 -5.29 0.64 11.50
C HIS A 195 -5.00 1.72 12.57
N PRO A 196 -6.00 2.31 13.24
CA PRO A 196 -5.73 3.27 14.34
C PRO A 196 -4.97 2.64 15.51
N ILE A 197 -5.26 1.37 15.85
CA ILE A 197 -4.58 0.63 16.92
C ILE A 197 -3.14 0.34 16.51
N MET A 198 -2.92 -0.08 15.27
CA MET A 198 -1.60 -0.28 14.69
C MET A 198 -0.77 1.01 14.75
N HIS A 199 -1.33 2.15 14.32
CA HIS A 199 -0.62 3.44 14.41
C HIS A 199 -0.18 3.75 15.83
N GLN A 200 -1.05 3.52 16.83
CA GLN A 200 -0.73 3.75 18.23
C GLN A 200 0.41 2.84 18.72
N LEU A 201 0.34 1.54 18.45
CA LEU A 201 1.34 0.56 18.89
C LEU A 201 2.71 0.81 18.26
N VAL A 202 2.72 1.11 16.97
CA VAL A 202 3.94 1.41 16.21
C VAL A 202 4.52 2.75 16.63
N ALA A 203 3.72 3.80 16.80
CA ALA A 203 4.20 5.11 17.27
C ALA A 203 4.83 5.07 18.67
N ASN A 204 4.42 4.12 19.50
CA ASN A 204 4.99 3.91 20.84
C ASN A 204 6.30 3.11 20.80
N ASN A 205 6.54 2.30 19.76
CA ASN A 205 7.69 1.38 19.66
C ASN A 205 8.33 1.44 18.27
N VAL A 206 8.59 2.65 17.77
CA VAL A 206 8.96 2.88 16.36
C VAL A 206 10.16 2.04 15.91
N SER A 207 11.17 1.87 16.76
CA SER A 207 12.38 1.10 16.45
C SER A 207 12.11 -0.37 16.15
N ASP A 208 11.02 -0.92 16.65
CA ASP A 208 10.68 -2.33 16.51
C ASP A 208 9.99 -2.61 15.17
N TYR A 209 9.45 -1.56 14.53
CA TYR A 209 8.64 -1.66 13.32
C TYR A 209 9.20 -0.91 12.12
N LEU A 210 10.04 0.12 12.30
CA LEU A 210 10.68 0.85 11.21
C LEU A 210 12.14 0.48 11.04
N GLU A 211 12.55 0.32 9.78
CA GLU A 211 13.94 0.17 9.41
C GLU A 211 14.65 1.54 9.43
N PRO A 212 15.79 1.66 10.12
CA PRO A 212 16.55 2.91 10.12
C PRO A 212 17.20 3.15 8.75
N ASN A 213 17.16 4.39 8.27
CA ASN A 213 17.84 4.79 7.03
C ASN A 213 18.78 5.97 7.27
N LYS A 214 20.07 5.67 7.44
CA LYS A 214 21.11 6.67 7.74
C LYS A 214 21.39 7.63 6.57
N ASP A 215 20.98 7.28 5.35
CA ASP A 215 21.24 8.09 4.16
C ASP A 215 20.03 8.97 3.78
N LEU A 216 18.88 8.77 4.41
CA LEU A 216 17.68 9.55 4.12
C LEU A 216 17.87 11.05 4.41
N THR A 217 18.47 11.38 5.56
CA THR A 217 18.80 12.77 5.88
C THR A 217 19.79 13.37 4.87
N LYS A 218 20.82 12.60 4.47
CA LYS A 218 21.79 13.05 3.46
C LYS A 218 21.11 13.31 2.11
N PHE A 219 20.15 12.48 1.74
CA PHE A 219 19.36 12.65 0.53
C PHE A 219 18.56 13.96 0.54
N PHE A 220 17.86 14.26 1.64
CA PHE A 220 17.11 15.52 1.76
C PHE A 220 18.01 16.75 1.79
N VAL A 221 19.16 16.69 2.48
CA VAL A 221 20.17 17.76 2.46
C VAL A 221 20.65 18.02 1.04
N ARG A 222 20.94 16.97 0.27
CA ARG A 222 21.37 17.08 -1.13
C ARG A 222 20.31 17.75 -2.02
N LEU A 223 19.04 17.38 -1.86
CA LEU A 223 17.94 18.00 -2.60
C LEU A 223 17.78 19.48 -2.26
N LYS A 224 17.86 19.86 -0.97
CA LYS A 224 17.86 21.26 -0.56
C LYS A 224 19.04 22.05 -1.12
N ALA A 225 20.25 21.51 -1.05
CA ALA A 225 21.44 22.15 -1.61
C ALA A 225 21.34 22.38 -3.13
N ALA A 226 20.62 21.49 -3.83
CA ALA A 226 20.29 21.63 -5.24
C ALA A 226 19.06 22.52 -5.52
N ASN A 227 18.58 23.29 -4.53
CA ASN A 227 17.40 24.16 -4.60
C ASN A 227 16.10 23.45 -5.03
N LYS A 228 15.98 22.15 -4.75
CA LYS A 228 14.77 21.38 -5.04
C LYS A 228 13.73 21.56 -3.95
N LYS A 229 12.46 21.65 -4.38
CA LYS A 229 11.30 21.69 -3.48
C LYS A 229 10.89 20.27 -3.10
N MET A 230 10.38 20.10 -1.90
CA MET A 230 9.93 18.79 -1.42
C MET A 230 8.53 18.85 -0.82
N PHE A 231 7.73 17.81 -1.04
CA PHE A 231 6.45 17.66 -0.34
C PHE A 231 6.19 16.22 0.10
N LEU A 232 5.42 16.09 1.18
CA LEU A 232 4.96 14.81 1.71
C LEU A 232 3.43 14.76 1.59
N VAL A 233 2.89 13.70 0.97
CA VAL A 233 1.45 13.43 0.87
C VAL A 233 1.20 11.99 1.27
N THR A 234 0.50 11.78 2.39
CA THR A 234 0.25 10.45 2.97
C THR A 234 -1.18 10.30 3.47
N ASN A 235 -1.68 9.06 3.49
CA ASN A 235 -2.95 8.70 4.13
C ASN A 235 -2.85 8.60 5.66
N SER A 236 -1.63 8.50 6.19
CA SER A 236 -1.38 8.37 7.61
C SER A 236 -1.64 9.67 8.38
N PRO A 237 -2.07 9.59 9.66
CA PRO A 237 -2.30 10.77 10.50
C PRO A 237 -0.99 11.40 10.98
N PHE A 238 -1.01 12.70 11.26
CA PHE A 238 0.20 13.45 11.62
C PHE A 238 0.97 12.89 12.81
N HIS A 239 0.29 12.51 13.90
CA HIS A 239 0.98 12.01 15.10
C HIS A 239 1.87 10.78 14.79
N PHE A 240 1.39 9.91 13.90
CA PHE A 240 2.09 8.71 13.47
C PHE A 240 3.29 9.06 12.58
N VAL A 241 3.06 9.86 11.54
CA VAL A 241 4.09 10.36 10.62
C VAL A 241 5.19 11.10 11.38
N ASN A 242 4.83 11.98 12.32
CA ASN A 242 5.77 12.76 13.09
C ASN A 242 6.67 11.88 13.95
N LYS A 243 6.13 10.83 14.60
CA LYS A 243 6.91 9.89 15.41
C LYS A 243 7.91 9.11 14.55
N GLY A 244 7.49 8.60 13.41
CA GLY A 244 8.40 7.86 12.53
C GLY A 244 9.41 8.75 11.82
N MET A 245 9.03 9.93 11.33
CA MET A 245 9.97 10.88 10.73
C MET A 245 11.00 11.39 11.73
N LYS A 246 10.65 11.55 13.01
CA LYS A 246 11.62 11.84 14.07
C LYS A 246 12.64 10.74 14.25
N PHE A 247 12.21 9.48 14.17
CA PHE A 247 13.12 8.33 14.22
C PHE A 247 14.02 8.24 12.97
N LEU A 248 13.47 8.48 11.78
CA LEU A 248 14.17 8.33 10.51
C LEU A 248 15.12 9.49 10.18
N VAL A 249 14.75 10.72 10.53
CA VAL A 249 15.41 11.95 10.07
C VAL A 249 15.86 12.83 11.23
N GLY A 250 15.06 12.91 12.29
CA GLY A 250 15.30 13.76 13.47
C GLY A 250 14.15 14.74 13.76
N ASP A 251 14.27 15.48 14.86
CA ASP A 251 13.21 16.38 15.35
C ASP A 251 12.79 17.46 14.33
N ASP A 252 13.75 17.95 13.54
CA ASP A 252 13.54 19.02 12.57
C ASP A 252 13.15 18.52 11.17
N TRP A 253 12.65 17.28 11.02
CA TRP A 253 12.33 16.70 9.71
C TRP A 253 11.41 17.60 8.86
N LYS A 254 10.50 18.35 9.48
CA LYS A 254 9.59 19.30 8.79
C LYS A 254 10.34 20.38 8.01
N TYR A 255 11.57 20.72 8.41
CA TYR A 255 12.42 21.69 7.72
C TYR A 255 12.71 21.31 6.25
N TYR A 256 12.78 20.02 5.96
CA TYR A 256 13.09 19.54 4.61
C TYR A 256 11.91 19.74 3.65
N PHE A 257 10.68 19.66 4.14
CA PHE A 257 9.48 19.73 3.30
C PHE A 257 8.99 21.17 3.17
N ASP A 258 8.64 21.57 1.95
CA ASP A 258 7.97 22.84 1.66
C ASP A 258 6.45 22.71 1.89
N VAL A 259 5.87 21.51 1.72
CA VAL A 259 4.46 21.19 1.99
C VAL A 259 4.33 19.81 2.62
N VAL A 260 3.50 19.68 3.67
CA VAL A 260 3.17 18.39 4.30
C VAL A 260 1.65 18.24 4.37
N ILE A 261 1.12 17.20 3.72
CA ILE A 261 -0.31 16.85 3.70
C ILE A 261 -0.46 15.44 4.25
N VAL A 262 -1.19 15.31 5.36
CA VAL A 262 -1.53 14.04 6.02
C VAL A 262 -3.00 13.70 5.80
N GLN A 263 -3.39 12.45 6.03
CA GLN A 263 -4.77 11.98 5.78
C GLN A 263 -5.30 12.42 4.40
N ALA A 264 -4.47 12.33 3.36
CA ALA A 264 -4.78 12.83 2.03
C ALA A 264 -5.96 12.12 1.35
N ARG A 265 -6.24 10.88 1.76
CA ARG A 265 -7.26 9.97 1.19
C ARG A 265 -6.95 9.55 -0.25
N LYS A 266 -5.67 9.34 -0.58
CA LYS A 266 -5.25 8.70 -1.84
C LYS A 266 -6.05 7.41 -2.07
N PRO A 267 -6.52 7.13 -3.31
CA PRO A 267 -6.25 7.87 -4.54
C PRO A 267 -7.11 9.15 -4.73
N ARG A 268 -8.12 9.40 -3.89
CA ARG A 268 -9.02 10.56 -4.03
C ARG A 268 -8.30 11.90 -3.98
N PHE A 269 -7.16 12.00 -3.31
CA PHE A 269 -6.34 13.21 -3.39
C PHE A 269 -5.96 13.58 -4.84
N PHE A 270 -5.69 12.57 -5.68
CA PHE A 270 -5.30 12.76 -7.07
C PHE A 270 -6.50 12.86 -8.01
N THR A 271 -7.61 12.17 -7.71
CA THR A 271 -8.75 12.05 -8.62
C THR A 271 -9.94 12.96 -8.29
N ASP A 272 -10.09 13.41 -7.04
CA ASP A 272 -11.16 14.34 -6.63
C ASP A 272 -10.70 15.78 -6.90
N GLU A 273 -11.65 16.64 -7.28
CA GLU A 273 -11.37 18.06 -7.55
C GLU A 273 -11.82 18.98 -6.42
N SER A 274 -12.73 18.52 -5.56
CA SER A 274 -13.57 19.41 -4.74
C SER A 274 -13.23 19.45 -3.25
N ARG A 275 -12.53 18.44 -2.70
CA ARG A 275 -12.26 18.38 -1.26
C ARG A 275 -11.28 19.46 -0.82
N PRO A 276 -11.63 20.39 0.08
CA PRO A 276 -10.70 21.45 0.52
C PRO A 276 -9.57 20.93 1.41
N LEU A 277 -8.43 21.64 1.39
CA LEU A 277 -7.38 21.50 2.40
C LEU A 277 -7.83 22.09 3.75
N ARG A 278 -7.35 21.50 4.85
CA ARG A 278 -7.49 22.05 6.20
C ARG A 278 -6.13 22.14 6.89
N VAL A 279 -5.98 23.06 7.84
CA VAL A 279 -4.80 23.12 8.72
C VAL A 279 -4.99 22.17 9.90
N TYR A 280 -3.96 21.40 10.23
CA TYR A 280 -3.86 20.66 11.47
C TYR A 280 -3.12 21.49 12.52
N ASP A 281 -3.79 21.76 13.63
CA ASP A 281 -3.20 22.37 14.83
C ASP A 281 -2.48 21.28 15.64
N GLU A 282 -1.15 21.35 15.65
CA GLU A 282 -0.29 20.41 16.38
C GLU A 282 -0.44 20.53 17.91
N ILE A 283 -0.81 21.70 18.43
CA ILE A 283 -0.94 21.96 19.87
C ILE A 283 -2.24 21.35 20.38
N GLN A 284 -3.35 21.68 19.71
CA GLN A 284 -4.68 21.17 20.08
C GLN A 284 -4.96 19.78 19.52
N GLN A 285 -4.08 19.26 18.67
CA GLN A 285 -4.21 17.98 17.96
C GLN A 285 -5.52 17.86 17.19
N THR A 286 -5.97 18.97 16.61
CA THR A 286 -7.25 19.08 15.92
C THR A 286 -7.10 19.80 14.60
N GLN A 287 -8.20 19.93 13.89
CA GLN A 287 -8.31 20.52 12.57
C GLN A 287 -8.97 21.88 12.68
N LEU A 288 -8.32 22.90 12.12
CA LEU A 288 -8.88 24.25 12.07
C LEU A 288 -9.99 24.34 11.01
N TRP A 289 -10.83 25.36 11.15
CA TRP A 289 -11.98 25.63 10.27
C TRP A 289 -11.67 26.67 9.21
N ASP A 290 -10.57 27.41 9.37
CA ASP A 290 -10.17 28.46 8.43
C ASP A 290 -9.89 27.88 7.05
N ARG A 291 -10.31 28.63 6.04
CA ARG A 291 -10.06 28.27 4.65
C ARG A 291 -8.57 28.40 4.35
N VAL A 292 -7.98 27.33 3.82
CA VAL A 292 -6.62 27.37 3.29
C VAL A 292 -6.61 28.10 1.94
N THR A 293 -5.96 29.26 1.90
CA THR A 293 -5.80 30.08 0.68
C THR A 293 -4.37 30.08 0.15
N LYS A 294 -3.40 29.73 1.00
CA LYS A 294 -1.98 29.58 0.67
C LYS A 294 -1.36 28.46 1.49
N LEU A 295 -0.29 27.88 0.96
CA LEU A 295 0.53 26.89 1.65
C LEU A 295 1.74 27.58 2.30
N GLU A 296 1.92 27.35 3.59
CA GLU A 296 3.01 27.91 4.38
C GLU A 296 3.92 26.78 4.86
N LYS A 297 5.23 26.98 4.70
CA LYS A 297 6.22 26.00 5.13
C LYS A 297 6.18 25.84 6.65
N GLY A 298 6.19 24.59 7.11
CA GLY A 298 6.11 24.25 8.53
C GLY A 298 4.68 23.99 9.03
N THR A 299 3.67 24.41 8.25
CA THR A 299 2.26 24.10 8.53
C THR A 299 1.91 22.70 8.04
N ILE A 300 1.13 21.98 8.85
CA ILE A 300 0.62 20.65 8.52
C ILE A 300 -0.78 20.78 7.96
N TYR A 301 -1.01 20.16 6.81
CA TYR A 301 -2.30 20.16 6.13
C TYR A 301 -2.96 18.78 6.17
N LEU A 302 -4.29 18.76 6.08
CA LEU A 302 -5.12 17.56 6.01
C LEU A 302 -5.87 17.54 4.68
N GLU A 303 -6.09 16.33 4.17
CA GLU A 303 -6.97 16.07 3.02
C GLU A 303 -6.56 16.86 1.76
N GLY A 304 -7.45 17.67 1.19
CA GLY A 304 -7.20 18.42 -0.04
C GLY A 304 -7.25 17.59 -1.32
N THR A 305 -6.78 18.23 -2.38
CA THR A 305 -6.64 17.66 -3.73
C THR A 305 -5.35 18.12 -4.38
N VAL A 306 -4.83 17.33 -5.31
CA VAL A 306 -3.64 17.68 -6.11
C VAL A 306 -3.89 18.96 -6.90
N LYS A 307 -5.11 19.20 -7.36
CA LYS A 307 -5.51 20.46 -8.02
C LYS A 307 -5.21 21.67 -7.14
N GLN A 308 -5.61 21.65 -5.86
CA GLN A 308 -5.31 22.76 -4.93
C GLN A 308 -3.81 22.92 -4.69
N LEU A 309 -3.08 21.80 -4.53
CA LEU A 309 -1.63 21.83 -4.41
C LEU A 309 -1.00 22.52 -5.63
N GLN A 310 -1.40 22.13 -6.84
CA GLN A 310 -0.92 22.72 -8.08
C GLN A 310 -1.30 24.20 -8.24
N ASP A 311 -2.52 24.57 -7.88
CA ASP A 311 -3.02 25.96 -7.97
C ASP A 311 -2.29 26.88 -6.99
N MET A 312 -1.95 26.40 -5.79
CA MET A 312 -1.26 27.20 -4.76
C MET A 312 0.27 27.24 -4.93
N THR A 313 0.88 26.24 -5.58
CA THR A 313 2.35 26.13 -5.70
C THR A 313 2.90 26.36 -7.10
N GLY A 314 2.06 26.18 -8.13
CA GLY A 314 2.49 26.13 -9.53
C GLY A 314 3.22 24.84 -9.93
N TRP A 315 3.34 23.85 -9.02
CA TRP A 315 4.07 22.60 -9.30
C TRP A 315 3.27 21.68 -10.22
N ARG A 316 3.56 21.70 -11.51
CA ARG A 316 2.77 21.01 -12.55
C ARG A 316 3.63 20.19 -13.52
N GLY A 317 3.07 19.09 -14.00
CA GLY A 317 3.65 18.27 -15.08
C GLY A 317 5.05 17.72 -14.76
N HIS A 318 5.89 17.70 -15.79
CA HIS A 318 7.19 17.01 -15.79
C HIS A 318 8.22 17.53 -14.77
N GLN A 319 8.02 18.72 -14.18
CA GLN A 319 8.92 19.25 -13.15
C GLN A 319 8.76 18.54 -11.79
N VAL A 320 7.69 17.76 -11.63
CA VAL A 320 7.37 17.02 -10.40
C VAL A 320 7.74 15.55 -10.57
N LEU A 321 8.50 15.02 -9.62
CA LEU A 321 8.78 13.58 -9.48
C LEU A 321 8.17 13.10 -8.16
N TYR A 322 7.15 12.25 -8.23
CA TYR A 322 6.47 11.67 -7.07
C TYR A 322 6.92 10.22 -6.82
N PHE A 323 7.29 9.92 -5.58
CA PHE A 323 7.67 8.59 -5.14
C PHE A 323 6.56 7.96 -4.30
N GLY A 324 6.23 6.71 -4.60
CA GLY A 324 5.25 5.90 -3.87
C GLY A 324 5.55 4.42 -4.01
N ASP A 325 5.03 3.60 -3.10
CA ASP A 325 5.21 2.14 -3.12
C ASP A 325 4.07 1.42 -3.85
N HIS A 326 2.91 2.06 -3.98
CA HIS A 326 1.71 1.48 -4.58
C HIS A 326 1.55 1.89 -6.07
N PRO A 327 1.73 0.98 -7.04
CA PRO A 327 1.70 1.33 -8.46
C PRO A 327 0.39 2.01 -8.92
N TYR A 328 -0.76 1.51 -8.46
CA TYR A 328 -2.06 2.05 -8.90
C TYR A 328 -2.53 3.29 -8.11
N SER A 329 -2.61 3.24 -6.77
CA SER A 329 -3.15 4.37 -5.99
C SER A 329 -2.26 5.60 -5.96
N ASP A 330 -0.95 5.42 -6.17
CA ASP A 330 0.04 6.48 -6.03
C ASP A 330 0.65 6.94 -7.35
N LEU A 331 0.78 6.07 -8.35
CA LEU A 331 1.59 6.38 -9.54
C LEU A 331 0.81 6.42 -10.85
N ALA A 332 -0.17 5.54 -11.04
CA ALA A 332 -0.92 5.44 -12.29
C ALA A 332 -1.72 6.72 -12.58
N ASP A 333 -2.63 7.12 -11.69
CA ASP A 333 -3.47 8.30 -11.87
C ASP A 333 -2.64 9.59 -11.89
N VAL A 334 -1.56 9.64 -11.11
CA VAL A 334 -0.62 10.77 -11.06
C VAL A 334 0.07 11.00 -12.41
N THR A 335 0.47 9.92 -13.09
CA THR A 335 1.10 10.01 -14.41
C THR A 335 0.05 10.33 -15.49
N LEU A 336 -1.09 9.63 -15.47
CA LEU A 336 -2.10 9.69 -16.53
C LEU A 336 -2.93 10.97 -16.50
N GLU A 337 -3.25 11.50 -15.32
CA GLU A 337 -4.16 12.66 -15.17
C GLU A 337 -3.40 13.97 -14.94
N HIS A 338 -2.21 13.94 -14.32
CA HIS A 338 -1.47 15.14 -13.91
C HIS A 338 -0.14 15.35 -14.63
N GLY A 339 0.31 14.38 -15.43
CA GLY A 339 1.55 14.45 -16.21
C GLY A 339 2.82 14.54 -15.34
N TRP A 340 2.73 14.15 -14.07
CA TRP A 340 3.88 14.07 -13.17
C TRP A 340 4.76 12.88 -13.54
N ARG A 341 6.06 13.00 -13.28
CA ARG A 341 6.97 11.85 -13.35
C ARG A 341 6.83 11.03 -12.06
N THR A 342 7.01 9.73 -12.13
CA THR A 342 6.81 8.82 -10.98
C THR A 342 8.01 7.91 -10.77
N GLY A 343 8.31 7.62 -9.51
CA GLY A 343 9.31 6.65 -9.08
C GLY A 343 8.67 5.61 -8.15
N ALA A 344 8.67 4.35 -8.56
CA ALA A 344 8.13 3.26 -7.74
C ALA A 344 9.18 2.76 -6.73
N ILE A 345 8.80 2.66 -5.46
CA ILE A 345 9.59 2.01 -4.42
C ILE A 345 9.11 0.56 -4.27
N ILE A 346 9.99 -0.41 -4.55
CA ILE A 346 9.66 -1.84 -4.53
C ILE A 346 10.68 -2.57 -3.63
N GLN A 347 10.36 -2.69 -2.35
CA GLN A 347 11.27 -3.25 -1.35
C GLN A 347 11.61 -4.71 -1.61
N GLU A 348 10.70 -5.47 -2.21
CA GLU A 348 10.88 -6.90 -2.47
C GLU A 348 11.96 -7.18 -3.55
N LEU A 349 12.39 -6.16 -4.29
CA LEU A 349 13.54 -6.29 -5.19
C LEU A 349 14.84 -6.51 -4.40
N THR A 350 15.00 -5.91 -3.21
CA THR A 350 16.22 -6.04 -2.40
C THR A 350 16.50 -7.48 -2.00
N VAL A 351 15.46 -8.22 -1.61
CA VAL A 351 15.57 -9.65 -1.27
C VAL A 351 15.92 -10.48 -2.52
N LYS A 352 15.28 -10.19 -3.65
CA LYS A 352 15.53 -10.90 -4.92
C LYS A 352 16.93 -10.65 -5.48
N VAL A 353 17.52 -9.47 -5.25
CA VAL A 353 18.89 -9.14 -5.66
C VAL A 353 19.92 -9.74 -4.71
N SER A 354 19.70 -9.68 -3.40
CA SER A 354 20.66 -10.17 -2.39
C SER A 354 20.81 -11.69 -2.36
N ILE A 355 19.79 -12.46 -2.78
CA ILE A 355 19.85 -13.93 -2.89
C ILE A 355 20.82 -14.40 -4.00
N ASN A 356 21.29 -13.50 -4.87
CA ASN A 356 22.13 -13.81 -6.03
C ASN A 356 23.59 -13.32 -5.92
N VAL A 357 24.06 -12.92 -4.72
CA VAL A 357 25.49 -12.60 -4.46
C VAL A 357 26.19 -13.74 -3.74
#